data_AF-A0A256YL86-F1
#
_entry.id   AF-A0A256YL86-F1
#
_cell.length_a   1.000
_cell.length_b   1.000
_cell.length_c   1.000
_cell.angle_alpha   90.00
_cell.angle_beta   90.00
_cell.angle_gamma   90.00
#
_symmetry.space_group_name_H-M   'P 1'
#
loop_
_entity.id
_entity.type
_entity.pdbx_description
1 polymer ?
#
loop_
_entity_poly.entity_id
_entity_poly.type
_entity_poly.pdbx_seq_one_letter_code
_entity_poly.pdbx_strand_id
1 'polypeptide(L)'
;MPSANEELDIVKLWEDLKDKKPIRKGVFIGEQDEKFYVAKSEEEIYELSALVYYVWLISDGEHTVEDLANRMSKEIQVELNEVKEPLIIALNSLYDVQLIDYT
;
A
#
# COMPACT_ATOMS: atom_id res chain seq x y z
N MET A 1 -14.80 -12.77 -8.53
CA MET A 1 -14.93 -13.35 -7.18
C MET A 1 -13.65 -14.11 -6.93
N PRO A 2 -12.86 -13.73 -5.92
CA PRO A 2 -11.66 -14.48 -5.56
C PRO A 2 -12.02 -15.93 -5.21
N SER A 3 -11.10 -16.84 -5.46
CA SER A 3 -11.24 -18.24 -5.04
C SER A 3 -11.11 -18.36 -3.53
N ALA A 4 -11.69 -19.41 -2.93
CA ALA A 4 -11.61 -19.64 -1.49
C ALA A 4 -10.17 -19.71 -0.95
N ASN A 5 -9.21 -20.11 -1.80
CA ASN A 5 -7.79 -20.12 -1.44
C ASN A 5 -7.19 -18.70 -1.39
N GLU A 6 -7.52 -17.84 -2.35
CA GLU A 6 -7.08 -16.44 -2.37
C GLU A 6 -7.67 -15.64 -1.20
N GLU A 7 -8.93 -15.89 -0.84
CA GLU A 7 -9.56 -15.25 0.32
C GLU A 7 -8.90 -15.65 1.64
N LEU A 8 -8.52 -16.94 1.80
CA LEU A 8 -7.76 -17.42 2.96
C LEU A 8 -6.36 -16.80 3.04
N ASP A 9 -5.70 -16.58 1.90
CA ASP A 9 -4.38 -15.97 1.84
C ASP A 9 -4.44 -14.48 2.25
N ILE A 10 -5.45 -13.73 1.79
CA ILE A 10 -5.63 -12.32 2.17
C ILE A 10 -5.94 -12.18 3.66
N VAL A 11 -6.81 -13.01 4.24
CA VAL A 11 -7.11 -12.98 5.68
C VAL A 11 -5.85 -13.25 6.50
N LYS A 12 -5.04 -14.22 6.07
CA LYS A 12 -3.78 -14.53 6.75
C LYS A 12 -2.77 -13.38 6.65
N LEU A 13 -2.60 -12.81 5.45
CA LEU A 13 -1.73 -11.67 5.23
C LEU A 13 -2.17 -10.45 6.04
N TRP A 14 -3.48 -10.22 6.16
CA TRP A 14 -4.02 -9.17 7.00
C TRP A 14 -3.61 -9.36 8.46
N GLU A 15 -3.83 -10.55 9.02
CA GLU A 15 -3.46 -10.83 10.41
C GLU A 15 -1.96 -10.69 10.66
N ASP A 16 -1.11 -11.02 9.69
CA ASP A 16 0.35 -10.88 9.78
C ASP A 16 0.83 -9.41 9.67
N LEU A 17 0.04 -8.51 9.08
CA LEU A 17 0.45 -7.16 8.72
C LEU A 17 -0.27 -6.05 9.48
N LYS A 18 -1.49 -6.28 9.99
CA LYS A 18 -2.37 -5.23 10.54
C LYS A 18 -1.72 -4.34 11.61
N ASP A 19 -0.83 -4.91 12.42
CA ASP A 19 -0.15 -4.22 13.52
C ASP A 19 1.21 -3.60 13.12
N LYS A 20 1.69 -3.88 11.90
CA LYS A 20 2.96 -3.32 11.39
C LYS A 20 2.78 -1.89 10.92
N LYS A 21 3.86 -1.12 10.96
CA LYS A 21 3.87 0.27 10.53
C LYS A 21 4.69 0.42 9.24
N PRO A 22 4.04 0.60 8.08
CA PRO A 22 4.77 0.75 6.83
C PRO A 22 5.40 2.14 6.75
N ILE A 23 6.67 2.21 6.37
CA ILE A 23 7.41 3.45 6.14
C ILE A 23 7.85 3.52 4.68
N ARG A 24 7.48 4.61 4.01
CA ARG A 24 7.85 4.84 2.60
C ARG A 24 9.34 5.10 2.40
N LYS A 25 9.84 4.64 1.25
CA LYS A 25 11.20 4.84 0.73
C LYS A 25 11.13 5.45 -0.67
N GLY A 26 12.21 6.09 -1.10
CA GLY A 26 12.27 6.81 -2.37
C GLY A 26 11.66 8.21 -2.31
N VAL A 27 11.65 8.88 -3.45
CA VAL A 27 11.25 10.28 -3.61
C VAL A 27 10.30 10.40 -4.80
N PHE A 28 9.19 11.12 -4.62
CA PHE A 28 8.31 11.47 -5.73
C PHE A 28 9.03 12.41 -6.70
N ILE A 29 9.04 12.06 -7.99
CA ILE A 29 9.76 12.82 -9.03
C ILE A 29 8.83 13.39 -10.12
N GLY A 30 7.55 13.03 -10.12
CA GLY A 30 6.57 13.63 -11.03
C GLY A 30 5.35 12.75 -11.29
N GLU A 31 4.39 13.31 -12.01
CA GLU A 31 3.20 12.62 -12.51
C GLU A 31 3.06 12.83 -14.03
N GLN A 32 2.56 11.81 -14.73
CA GLN A 32 2.23 11.90 -16.16
C GLN A 32 1.11 10.90 -16.46
N ASP A 33 0.06 11.34 -17.18
CA ASP A 33 -1.03 10.47 -17.65
C ASP A 33 -1.63 9.59 -16.53
N GLU A 34 -1.95 10.21 -15.38
CA GLU A 34 -2.51 9.55 -14.17
C GLU A 34 -1.58 8.52 -13.49
N LYS A 35 -0.30 8.49 -13.89
CA LYS A 35 0.74 7.68 -13.28
C LYS A 35 1.68 8.54 -12.46
N PHE A 36 2.16 7.98 -11.36
CA PHE A 36 3.06 8.65 -10.42
C PHE A 36 4.42 7.98 -10.46
N TYR A 37 5.49 8.77 -10.42
CA TYR A 37 6.85 8.25 -10.52
C TYR A 37 7.59 8.47 -9.20
N VAL A 38 8.16 7.38 -8.67
CA VAL A 38 8.96 7.39 -7.43
C VAL A 38 10.35 6.85 -7.74
N ALA A 39 11.37 7.64 -7.45
CA ALA A 39 12.78 7.26 -7.57
C ALA A 39 13.29 6.72 -6.23
N LYS A 40 13.78 5.48 -6.22
CA LYS A 40 14.52 4.91 -5.08
C LYS A 40 16.01 5.26 -5.17
N SER A 41 16.52 5.42 -6.39
CA SER A 41 17.85 5.91 -6.73
C SER A 41 17.80 6.57 -8.12
N GLU A 42 18.94 7.06 -8.63
CA GLU A 42 19.02 7.60 -10.00
C GLU A 42 18.75 6.55 -11.09
N GLU A 43 18.98 5.26 -10.77
CA GLU A 43 18.82 4.14 -11.72
C GLU A 43 17.52 3.36 -11.50
N GLU A 44 16.86 3.52 -10.36
CA GLU A 44 15.65 2.80 -9.99
C GLU A 44 14.45 3.75 -9.86
N ILE A 45 13.67 3.85 -10.93
CA ILE A 45 12.43 4.62 -11.01
C ILE A 45 11.25 3.67 -11.19
N TYR A 46 10.23 3.82 -10.35
CA TYR A 46 9.00 3.04 -10.38
C TYR A 46 7.83 3.89 -10.81
N GLU A 47 7.03 3.34 -11.72
CA GLU A 47 5.72 3.86 -12.08
C GLU A 47 4.67 3.23 -11.17
N LEU A 48 3.88 4.06 -10.49
CA LEU A 48 2.83 3.66 -9.57
C LEU A 48 1.47 4.11 -10.11
N SER A 49 0.47 3.22 -9.99
CA SER A 49 -0.92 3.61 -10.16
C SER A 49 -1.38 4.53 -9.01
N ALA A 50 -2.47 5.25 -9.21
CA ALA A 50 -3.00 6.17 -8.19
C ALA A 50 -3.20 5.54 -6.80
N LEU A 51 -3.76 4.32 -6.76
CA LEU A 51 -3.97 3.61 -5.49
C LEU A 51 -2.63 3.26 -4.82
N VAL A 52 -1.67 2.71 -5.58
CA VAL A 52 -0.37 2.31 -5.03
C VAL A 52 0.42 3.53 -4.57
N TYR A 53 0.38 4.62 -5.34
CA TYR A 53 0.99 5.90 -4.94
C TYR A 53 0.37 6.47 -3.66
N TYR A 54 -0.96 6.44 -3.55
CA TYR A 54 -1.64 6.92 -2.34
C TYR A 54 -1.28 6.08 -1.11
N VAL A 55 -1.24 4.75 -1.23
CA VAL A 55 -0.77 3.85 -0.15
C VAL A 55 0.69 4.15 0.24
N TRP A 56 1.57 4.35 -0.74
CA TRP A 56 2.94 4.79 -0.50
C TRP A 56 3.00 6.14 0.22
N LEU A 57 2.17 7.11 -0.18
CA LEU A 57 2.12 8.45 0.41
C LEU A 57 1.71 8.42 1.88
N ILE A 58 0.73 7.59 2.26
CA ILE A 58 0.24 7.49 3.64
C ILE A 58 1.09 6.54 4.52
N SER A 59 2.05 5.81 3.94
CA SER A 59 2.98 4.96 4.69
C SER A 59 4.06 5.80 5.37
N ASP A 60 3.82 6.23 6.60
CA ASP A 60 4.64 7.20 7.34
C ASP A 60 5.54 6.61 8.43
N GLY A 61 5.43 5.30 8.73
CA GLY A 61 6.14 4.65 9.81
C GLY A 61 5.59 4.94 11.22
N GLU A 62 4.50 5.69 11.34
CA GLU A 62 3.87 6.04 12.61
C GLU A 62 2.58 5.25 12.84
N HIS A 63 1.77 5.11 11.78
CA HIS A 63 0.46 4.47 11.78
C HIS A 63 0.53 3.00 11.35
N THR A 64 -0.31 2.15 11.94
CA THR A 64 -0.36 0.73 11.58
C THR A 64 -1.11 0.51 10.27
N VAL A 65 -0.96 -0.66 9.65
CA VAL A 65 -1.78 -1.04 8.47
C VAL A 65 -3.28 -0.96 8.78
N GLU A 66 -3.71 -1.31 10.00
CA GLU A 66 -5.10 -1.13 10.42
C GLU A 66 -5.52 0.35 10.49
N ASP A 67 -4.67 1.22 11.01
CA ASP A 67 -4.92 2.67 11.02
C ASP A 67 -5.06 3.22 9.60
N LEU A 68 -4.17 2.78 8.69
CA LEU A 68 -4.23 3.15 7.28
C LEU A 68 -5.52 2.66 6.63
N ALA A 69 -5.92 1.41 6.84
CA ALA A 69 -7.18 0.89 6.31
C ALA A 69 -8.39 1.71 6.81
N ASN A 70 -8.43 2.04 8.11
CA ASN A 70 -9.48 2.88 8.68
C ASN A 70 -9.50 4.29 8.08
N ARG A 71 -8.33 4.87 7.83
CA ARG A 71 -8.21 6.16 7.14
C ARG A 71 -8.75 6.08 5.72
N MET A 72 -8.32 5.10 4.93
CA MET A 72 -8.78 4.89 3.55
C MET A 72 -10.30 4.70 3.48
N SER A 73 -10.85 3.86 4.35
CA SER A 73 -12.30 3.61 4.45
C SER A 73 -13.08 4.91 4.67
N LYS A 74 -12.60 5.79 5.55
CA LYS A 74 -13.24 7.09 5.85
C LYS A 74 -13.10 8.09 4.70
N GLU A 75 -11.91 8.18 4.10
CA GLU A 75 -11.65 9.13 3.01
C GLU A 75 -12.43 8.79 1.73
N ILE A 76 -12.55 7.49 1.43
CA ILE A 76 -13.20 7.00 0.19
C ILE A 76 -14.69 6.68 0.42
N GLN A 77 -15.14 6.64 1.67
CA GLN A 77 -16.53 6.27 2.06
C GLN A 77 -16.90 4.85 1.63
N VAL A 78 -15.98 3.92 1.84
CA VAL A 78 -16.09 2.50 1.49
C VAL A 78 -15.94 1.67 2.76
N GLU A 79 -16.60 0.52 2.83
CA GLU A 79 -16.55 -0.34 4.01
C GLU A 79 -15.12 -0.80 4.32
N LEU A 80 -14.77 -0.90 5.61
CA LEU A 80 -13.41 -1.25 6.03
C LEU A 80 -12.96 -2.59 5.41
N ASN A 81 -13.85 -3.56 5.29
CA ASN A 81 -13.51 -4.86 4.70
C ASN A 81 -13.24 -4.79 3.20
N GLU A 82 -13.81 -3.81 2.49
CA GLU A 82 -13.61 -3.61 1.06
C GLU A 82 -12.26 -2.91 0.75
N VAL A 83 -11.68 -2.20 1.72
CA VAL A 83 -10.36 -1.55 1.55
C VAL A 83 -9.18 -2.43 1.95
N LYS A 84 -9.40 -3.47 2.77
CA LYS A 84 -8.32 -4.34 3.28
C LYS A 84 -7.54 -5.01 2.15
N GLU A 85 -8.22 -5.68 1.23
CA GLU A 85 -7.57 -6.41 0.13
C GLU A 85 -6.79 -5.46 -0.80
N PRO A 86 -7.37 -4.35 -1.32
CA PRO A 86 -6.61 -3.38 -2.12
C PRO A 86 -5.39 -2.80 -1.40
N LEU A 87 -5.50 -2.52 -0.11
CA LEU A 87 -4.38 -2.03 0.70
C LEU A 87 -3.27 -3.08 0.81
N ILE A 88 -3.61 -4.33 1.14
CA ILE A 88 -2.62 -5.41 1.27
C ILE A 88 -1.90 -5.68 -0.06
N ILE A 89 -2.63 -5.69 -1.18
CA ILE A 89 -2.03 -5.87 -2.51
C ILE A 89 -1.05 -4.73 -2.82
N ALA A 90 -1.42 -3.48 -2.53
CA ALA A 90 -0.56 -2.33 -2.75
C ALA A 90 0.70 -2.36 -1.86
N LEU A 91 0.52 -2.63 -0.56
CA LEU A 91 1.63 -2.75 0.39
C LEU A 91 2.59 -3.88 0.00
N ASN A 92 2.08 -5.05 -0.39
CA ASN A 92 2.93 -6.16 -0.82
C ASN A 92 3.72 -5.80 -2.08
N SER A 93 3.06 -5.20 -3.07
CA SER A 93 3.71 -4.74 -4.32
C SER A 93 4.81 -3.71 -4.05
N LEU A 94 4.58 -2.77 -3.11
CA LEU A 94 5.57 -1.77 -2.70
C LEU A 94 6.73 -2.39 -1.92
N TYR A 95 6.44 -3.37 -1.06
CA TYR A 95 7.45 -4.06 -0.25
C TYR A 95 8.39 -4.91 -1.12
N ASP A 96 7.84 -5.62 -2.12
CA ASP A 96 8.61 -6.46 -3.04
C ASP A 96 9.70 -5.68 -3.80
N VAL A 97 9.44 -4.40 -4.09
CA VAL A 97 10.41 -3.50 -4.73
C VAL A 97 11.15 -2.58 -3.74
N GLN A 98 10.91 -2.78 -2.44
CA GLN A 98 11.49 -2.02 -1.33
C GLN A 98 11.22 -0.50 -1.41
N LEU A 99 10.05 -0.12 -1.91
CA LEU A 99 9.52 1.24 -1.80
C LEU A 99 8.80 1.50 -0.47
N ILE A 100 8.56 0.44 0.31
CA ILE A 100 8.25 0.54 1.74
C ILE A 100 9.10 -0.46 2.52
N ASP A 101 9.17 -0.25 3.83
CA ASP A 101 9.62 -1.23 4.82
C ASP A 101 8.63 -1.25 6.00
N TYR A 102 8.72 -2.22 6.90
CA TYR A 102 7.90 -2.27 8.11
C TYR A 102 8.75 -2.03 9.36
N THR A 103 8.29 -1.16 10.26
CA THR A 103 8.92 -0.89 11.57
C THR A 103 8.16 -1.52 12.72
#